data_AF-A0A2I0K4C1-F1
#
_entry.id   AF-A0A2I0K4C1-F1
#
_cell.length_a   1.000
_cell.length_b   1.000
_cell.length_c   1.000
_cell.angle_alpha   90.00
_cell.angle_beta   90.00
_cell.angle_gamma   90.00
#
_symmetry.space_group_name_H-M   'P 1'
#
loop_
_entity.id
_entity.type
_entity.pdbx_description
1 polymer ?
#
loop_
_entity_poly.entity_id
_entity_poly.type
_entity_poly.pdbx_seq_one_letter_code
_entity_poly.pdbx_strand_id
1 'polypeptide(L)' 'MGSEATKYRCVQCGHGIGTLFVQYSPGNIRLMKCERCKSVADEYIECELMILLIDLILHKTKAYRHLLYNVLLQETVDCE' A
#
# COMPACT_ATOMS: atom_id res chain seq x y z
N MET A 1 -24.46 11.48 -0.99
CA MET A 1 -23.86 10.35 -1.74
C MET A 1 -22.62 9.92 -0.98
N GLY A 2 -22.60 8.65 -0.57
CA GLY A 2 -21.73 8.11 0.46
C GLY A 2 -20.25 8.23 0.10
N SER A 3 -19.50 8.77 1.05
CA SER A 3 -18.05 8.73 1.09
C SER A 3 -17.59 7.29 1.28
N GLU A 4 -17.34 6.58 0.18
CA GLU A 4 -16.50 5.38 0.19
C GLU A 4 -15.11 5.81 0.63
N ALA A 5 -14.80 5.55 1.90
CA ALA A 5 -13.49 5.82 2.48
C ALA A 5 -12.47 4.97 1.72
N THR A 6 -11.69 5.60 0.85
CA THR A 6 -10.54 4.99 0.19
C THR A 6 -9.53 4.59 1.26
N LYS A 7 -9.60 3.33 1.70
CA LYS A 7 -8.81 2.79 2.83
C LYS A 7 -7.31 2.86 2.56
N TYR A 8 -6.92 2.83 1.28
CA TYR A 8 -5.52 2.77 0.88
C TYR A 8 -5.08 4.01 0.10
N ARG A 9 -3.77 4.30 0.14
CA ARG A 9 -3.18 5.38 -0.66
C ARG A 9 -1.98 4.91 -1.46
N CYS A 10 -1.82 5.48 -2.64
CA CYS A 10 -0.64 5.25 -3.45
C CYS A 10 0.60 5.87 -2.81
N VAL A 11 1.68 5.09 -2.64
CA VAL A 11 2.94 5.57 -2.06
C VAL A 11 3.63 6.61 -2.94
N GLN A 12 3.42 6.55 -4.26
CA GLN A 12 4.02 7.45 -5.24
C GLN A 12 3.34 8.82 -5.28
N CYS A 13 2.02 8.86 -5.44
CA CYS A 13 1.27 10.11 -5.67
C CYS A 13 0.31 10.51 -4.55
N GLY A 14 0.10 9.66 -3.53
CA GLY A 14 -0.81 9.94 -2.42
C GLY A 14 -2.29 9.89 -2.76
N HIS A 15 -2.65 9.46 -3.97
CA HIS A 15 -4.04 9.31 -4.39
C HIS A 15 -4.71 8.14 -3.67
N GLY A 16 -5.97 8.33 -3.26
CA GLY A 16 -6.76 7.28 -2.61
C GLY A 16 -7.07 6.16 -3.60
N ILE A 17 -6.90 4.92 -3.16
CA ILE A 17 -7.13 3.70 -3.94
C ILE A 17 -8.03 2.78 -3.10
N GLY A 18 -8.99 2.15 -3.76
CA GLY A 18 -9.91 1.20 -3.10
C GLY A 18 -9.24 -0.16 -2.81
N THR A 19 -8.35 -0.63 -3.68
CA THR A 19 -7.69 -1.93 -3.58
C THR A 19 -6.22 -1.86 -4.01
N LEU A 20 -5.28 -2.26 -3.14
CA LEU A 20 -3.84 -2.24 -3.44
C LEU A 20 -3.38 -3.46 -4.23
N PHE A 21 -4.01 -4.61 -4.00
CA PHE A 21 -3.67 -5.87 -4.65
C PHE A 21 -4.94 -6.69 -4.92
N VAL A 22 -4.87 -7.54 -5.94
CA VAL A 22 -5.90 -8.55 -6.25
C VAL A 22 -5.25 -9.91 -6.10
N GLN A 23 -5.83 -10.78 -5.27
CA GLN A 23 -5.38 -12.17 -5.14
C GLN A 23 -6.14 -13.04 -6.13
N TYR A 24 -5.42 -13.69 -7.05
CA TYR A 24 -6.00 -14.55 -8.07
C TYR A 24 -5.97 -16.04 -7.66
N SER A 25 -5.04 -16.44 -6.80
CA SER A 25 -4.85 -17.81 -6.30
C SER A 25 -4.03 -17.77 -5.00
N PRO A 26 -4.07 -18.81 -4.15
CA PRO A 26 -3.23 -18.87 -2.94
C PRO A 26 -1.75 -18.77 -3.35
N GLY A 27 -1.12 -17.63 -3.04
CA GLY A 27 0.27 -17.32 -3.41
C GLY A 27 0.46 -16.42 -4.64
N ASN A 28 -0.59 -16.11 -5.41
CA ASN A 28 -0.53 -15.16 -6.53
C ASN A 28 -1.33 -13.90 -6.22
N ILE A 29 -0.64 -12.89 -5.72
CA ILE A 29 -1.15 -11.52 -5.63
C ILE A 29 -0.67 -10.71 -6.83
N ARG A 30 -1.50 -9.80 -7.32
CA ARG A 30 -1.13 -8.84 -8.36
C ARG A 30 -1.34 -7.44 -7.84
N LEU A 31 -0.27 -6.67 -7.79
CA LEU A 31 -0.31 -5.27 -7.37
C LEU A 31 -1.09 -4.43 -8.39
N MET A 32 -1.99 -3.61 -7.87
CA MET A 32 -2.75 -2.67 -8.69
C MET A 32 -1.89 -1.45 -9.00
N LYS A 33 -2.08 -0.91 -10.20
CA LYS A 33 -1.46 0.35 -10.62
C LYS A 33 -2.39 1.48 -10.24
N CYS A 34 -1.82 2.58 -9.77
CA CYS A 34 -2.60 3.78 -9.51
C CYS A 34 -3.11 4.36 -10.84
N GLU A 35 -4.39 4.68 -10.91
CA GLU A 35 -5.00 5.26 -12.13
C GLU A 35 -4.40 6.63 -12.49
N ARG A 36 -3.90 7.37 -11.49
CA ARG A 36 -3.37 8.73 -11.66
C ARG A 36 -1.93 8.73 -12.14
N CYS A 37 -1.03 8.03 -11.45
CA CYS A 37 0.40 8.02 -11.80
C CYS A 37 0.82 6.84 -12.67
N LYS A 38 -0.07 5.86 -12.92
CA LYS A 38 0.17 4.62 -13.69
C LYS A 38 1.31 3.73 -13.16
N SER A 39 1.98 4.15 -12.09
CA SER A 39 2.94 3.35 -11.34
C SER A 39 2.23 2.36 -10.44
N VAL A 40 2.96 1.33 -10.00
CA VAL A 40 2.50 0.40 -8.96
C VAL A 40 2.07 1.22 -7.74
N ALA A 41 0.87 0.95 -7.24
CA ALA A 41 0.28 1.72 -6.14
C ALA A 41 1.14 1.60 -4.88
N ASP A 42 1.66 0.39 -4.65
CA ASP A 42 2.49 0.05 -3.53
C ASP A 42 3.32 -1.21 -3.84
N GLU A 43 4.61 -1.03 -4.10
CA GLU A 43 5.56 -2.12 -4.36
C GLU A 43 6.05 -2.81 -3.07
N TYR A 44 5.86 -2.16 -1.91
CA TYR A 44 6.38 -2.65 -0.65
C TYR A 44 5.57 -3.82 -0.07
N ILE A 45 4.36 -4.09 -0.59
CA ILE A 45 3.51 -5.23 -0.18
C ILE A 45 4.15 -6.58 -0.54
N GLU A 46 4.88 -6.65 -1.66
CA GLU A 46 5.60 -7.87 -2.07
C GLU A 46 6.99 -7.97 -1.42
N CYS A 47 7.46 -6.89 -0.79
CA CYS A 47 8.78 -6.82 -0.18
C CYS A 47 8.74 -7.21 1.30
N GLU A 48 9.82 -7.82 1.79
CA GLU A 48 9.97 -8.07 3.23
C GLU A 48 10.11 -6.76 4.01
N LEU A 49 9.62 -6.75 5.26
CA LEU A 49 9.67 -5.60 6.18
C LEU A 49 11.10 -5.04 6.34
N MET A 50 12.12 -5.88 6.17
CA MET A 50 13.53 -5.46 6.22
C MET A 50 13.87 -4.40 5.17
N ILE A 51 13.38 -4.56 3.92
CA ILE A 51 13.62 -3.60 2.83
C ILE A 51 12.90 -2.28 3.13
N LEU A 52 11.67 -2.37 3.64
CA LEU A 52 10.92 -1.20 4.07
C LEU A 52 11.67 -0.42 5.16
N LEU A 53 12.22 -1.12 6.16
CA LEU A 53 12.96 -0.50 7.26
C LEU A 53 14.19 0.24 6.76
N ILE A 54 14.94 -0.35 5.82
CA ILE A 54 16.10 0.30 5.19
C ILE A 54 15.67 1.60 4.49
N ASP A 55 14.59 1.57 3.71
CA ASP A 55 14.06 2.75 3.03
C ASP A 55 13.52 3.83 3.99
N LEU A 56 12.98 3.43 5.14
CA LEU A 56 12.61 4.33 6.23
C LEU A 56 13.84 5.01 6.84
N ILE A 57 14.91 4.26 7.13
CA ILE A 57 16.18 4.80 7.62
C ILE A 57 16.79 5.77 6.60
N LEU A 58 16.64 5.48 5.31
CA LEU A 58 17.03 6.35 4.19
C LEU A 58 16.10 7.57 4.00
N HIS A 59 15.10 7.77 4.86
CA HIS A 59 14.10 8.84 4.76
C HIS A 59 13.37 8.90 3.40
N LYS A 60 13.10 7.74 2.78
CA LYS A 60 12.30 7.68 1.56
C LYS A 60 10.84 7.96 1.88
N THR A 61 10.31 9.06 1.34
CA THR A 61 8.90 9.47 1.52
C THR A 61 7.88 8.40 1.10
N LYS A 62 8.26 7.51 0.18
CA LYS A 62 7.40 6.37 -0.23
C LYS A 62 7.19 5.36 0.90
N ALA A 63 8.25 4.96 1.59
CA ALA A 63 8.18 4.00 2.69
C ALA A 63 7.39 4.56 3.88
N TYR A 64 7.56 5.85 4.19
CA TYR A 64 6.72 6.53 5.19
C TYR A 64 5.24 6.50 4.83
N ARG A 65 4.88 6.72 3.55
CA ARG A 65 3.49 6.65 3.10
C ARG A 65 2.94 5.22 3.17
N HIS A 66 3.74 4.23 2.82
CA HIS A 66 3.38 2.82 2.99
C HIS A 66 3.10 2.51 4.46
N LEU A 67 4.03 2.83 5.36
CA LEU A 67 3.90 2.56 6.79
C LEU A 67 2.66 3.25 7.37
N LEU A 68 2.47 4.54 7.07
CA LEU A 68 1.41 5.33 7.67
C LEU A 68 0.01 4.98 7.14
N TYR A 69 -0.13 4.70 5.83
CA TYR A 69 -1.43 4.53 5.19
C TYR A 69 -1.80 3.10 4.83
N ASN A 70 -0.81 2.23 4.60
CA ASN A 70 -1.06 0.85 4.17
C ASN A 70 -0.71 -0.18 5.26
N VAL A 71 0.24 0.10 6.18
CA VAL A 71 0.55 -0.80 7.32
C VAL A 71 -0.31 -0.49 8.54
N LEU A 72 -0.22 0.72 9.11
CA LEU A 72 -0.94 1.08 10.35
C LEU A 72 -2.47 1.03 10.20
N LEU A 73 -2.99 1.21 8.98
CA LEU A 73 -4.41 1.12 8.66
C LEU A 73 -4.88 -0.32 8.34
N GLN A 74 -3.95 -1.25 8.06
CA GLN A 74 -4.27 -2.68 7.91
C GLN A 74 -4.26 -3.42 9.24
N GLU A 75 -3.39 -3.08 10.19
CA GLU A 75 -3.30 -3.73 11.51
C GLU A 75 -4.60 -3.66 12.33
N THR A 76 -5.55 -2.83 11.94
CA THR A 76 -6.90 -2.80 12.54
C THR A 76 -7.80 -3.98 12.11
N VAL A 77 -7.34 -4.88 11.24
CA VAL A 77 -8.11 -6.05 10.74
C VAL A 77 -7.58 -7.40 11.25
N ASP A 78 -6.46 -7.44 11.94
CA ASP A 78 -5.92 -8.69 12.51
C ASP A 78 -6.25 -8.86 14.02
N CYS A 79 -7.30 -8.20 14.51
CA CYS A 79 -7.92 -8.50 15.80
C CYS A 79 -9.22 -9.28 15.61
N GLU A 80 -9.12 -10.53 15.15
CA GLU A 80 -9.98 -11.65 15.54
C GLU A 80 -9.12 -12.89 15.83
#